data_AF-A0A7K3FY36-F1
#
_entry.id   AF-A0A7K3FY36-F1
#
_cell.length_a   1.000
_cell.length_b   1.000
_cell.length_c   1.000
_cell.angle_alpha   90.00
_cell.angle_beta   90.00
_cell.angle_gamma   90.00
#
_symmetry.space_group_name_H-M   'P 1'
#
loop_
_entity.id
_entity.type
_entity.pdbx_description
1 polymer ?
#
loop_
_entity_poly.entity_id
_entity_poly.type
_entity_poly.pdbx_seq_one_letter_code
_entity_poly.pdbx_strand_id
1 'polypeptide(L)' 'MKPENDSDFSAFVAARWSRLVRIAYMLTGDFHEAEDLVQATLVKVGTHWRRVES' A
#
# COMPACT_ATOMS: atom_id res chain seq x y z
N MET A 1 -7.58 12.35 -7.74
CA MET A 1 -8.40 11.13 -7.91
C MET A 1 -9.87 11.56 -7.77
N LYS A 2 -10.85 10.82 -8.30
CA LYS A 2 -12.24 11.10 -7.93
C LYS A 2 -12.47 10.64 -6.48
N PRO A 3 -13.36 11.28 -5.70
CA PRO A 3 -13.56 10.95 -4.29
C PRO A 3 -13.97 9.48 -4.04
N GLU A 4 -14.70 8.86 -4.98
CA GLU A 4 -15.03 7.43 -4.94
C GLU A 4 -13.77 6.55 -5.02
N ASN A 5 -12.87 6.83 -5.95
CA ASN A 5 -11.62 6.10 -6.11
C ASN A 5 -10.66 6.29 -4.91
N ASP A 6 -10.69 7.45 -4.24
CA ASP A 6 -9.91 7.68 -3.02
C ASP A 6 -10.41 6.82 -1.85
N SER A 7 -11.73 6.62 -1.75
CA SER A 7 -12.34 5.73 -0.76
C SER A 7 -11.97 4.26 -1.02
N ASP A 8 -12.07 3.82 -2.27
CA ASP A 8 -11.73 2.45 -2.67
C ASP A 8 -10.25 2.15 -2.49
N PHE A 9 -9.38 3.10 -2.84
CA PHE A 9 -7.95 2.97 -2.59
C PHE A 9 -7.63 2.92 -1.08
N SER A 10 -8.29 3.75 -0.27
CA SER A 10 -8.11 3.74 1.19
C SER A 10 -8.55 2.41 1.80
N ALA A 11 -9.67 1.84 1.36
CA ALA A 11 -10.13 0.53 1.78
C ALA A 11 -9.16 -0.59 1.34
N PHE A 12 -8.63 -0.49 0.13
CA PHE A 12 -7.60 -1.41 -0.38
C PHE A 12 -6.33 -1.39 0.49
N VAL A 13 -5.86 -0.19 0.86
CA VAL A 13 -4.68 0.03 1.72
C VAL A 13 -4.94 -0.54 3.11
N ALA A 14 -6.04 -0.16 3.76
CA ALA A 14 -6.40 -0.62 5.11
C ALA A 14 -6.47 -2.16 5.19
N ALA A 15 -7.03 -2.81 4.17
CA ALA A 15 -7.14 -4.26 4.12
C ALA A 15 -5.78 -5.00 3.93
N ARG A 16 -4.74 -4.31 3.43
CA ARG A 16 -3.47 -4.95 3.03
C ARG A 16 -2.26 -4.50 3.84
N TRP A 17 -2.34 -3.36 4.51
CA TRP A 17 -1.24 -2.74 5.26
C TRP A 17 -0.50 -3.74 6.15
N SER A 18 -1.20 -4.33 7.13
CA SER A 18 -0.58 -5.22 8.12
C SER A 18 0.10 -6.45 7.50
N ARG A 19 -0.47 -7.00 6.42
CA ARG A 19 0.12 -8.15 5.72
C ARG A 19 1.37 -7.75 4.95
N LEU A 20 1.34 -6.60 4.28
CA LEU A 20 2.47 -6.09 3.52
C LEU A 20 3.64 -5.71 4.43
N VAL A 21 3.38 -5.06 5.57
CA VAL A 21 4.42 -4.70 6.55
C VAL A 21 5.07 -5.96 7.11
N ARG A 22 4.29 -7.01 7.42
CA ARG A 22 4.85 -8.29 7.89
C ARG A 22 5.77 -8.94 6.85
N ILE A 23 5.41 -8.88 5.57
CA ILE A 23 6.27 -9.40 4.49
C ILE A 23 7.52 -8.54 4.33
N ALA A 24 7.37 -7.22 4.32
CA ALA A 24 8.49 -6.29 4.20
C ALA A 24 9.47 -6.45 5.37
N TYR A 25 8.97 -6.67 6.59
CA TYR A 25 9.81 -6.96 7.76
C TYR A 25 10.63 -8.24 7.59
N MET A 26 10.12 -9.27 6.91
CA MET A 26 10.91 -10.47 6.61
C MET A 26 12.02 -10.21 5.60
N LEU A 27 11.91 -9.16 4.78
CA LEU A 27 12.91 -8.77 3.79
C LEU A 27 13.97 -7.81 4.35
N THR A 28 13.57 -6.92 5.26
CA THR A 28 14.44 -5.88 5.82
C THR A 28 15.04 -6.27 7.16
N GLY A 29 14.33 -7.07 7.97
CA GLY A 29 14.66 -7.33 9.37
C GLY A 29 14.42 -6.14 10.30
N ASP A 30 13.99 -4.99 9.76
CA ASP A 30 13.74 -3.74 10.46
C ASP A 30 12.31 -3.24 10.21
N PHE A 31 11.62 -2.83 11.27
CA PHE A 31 10.22 -2.42 11.19
C PHE A 31 10.02 -1.08 10.48
N HIS A 32 10.91 -0.11 10.71
CA HIS A 32 10.82 1.21 10.07
C HIS A 32 11.11 1.10 8.57
N GLU A 33 12.14 0.35 8.18
CA GLU A 33 12.40 0.09 6.76
C GLU A 33 11.26 -0.68 6.09
N ALA A 34 10.60 -1.59 6.82
CA ALA A 34 9.44 -2.31 6.32
C ALA A 34 8.25 -1.40 6.06
N GLU A 35 7.93 -0.48 6.99
CA GLU A 35 6.88 0.51 6.80
C GLU A 35 7.18 1.44 5.62
N ASP A 36 8.41 1.93 5.51
CA ASP A 36 8.83 2.81 4.40
C ASP A 36 8.72 2.10 3.04
N LEU A 37 9.15 0.83 2.97
CA LEU A 37 9.02 0.02 1.75
C LEU A 37 7.56 -0.16 1.33
N VAL A 38 6.68 -0.46 2.28
CA VAL A 38 5.24 -0.62 2.02
C VAL A 38 4.61 0.70 1.61
N GLN A 39 4.96 1.80 2.29
CA GLN A 39 4.47 3.14 1.96
C GLN A 39 4.89 3.54 0.54
N ALA A 40 6.18 3.42 0.20
CA ALA A 40 6.67 3.74 -1.14
C ALA A 40 6.00 2.88 -2.23
N THR A 41 5.72 1.62 -1.93
CA THR A 41 5.00 0.72 -2.83
C THR A 41 3.54 1.15 -3.01
N LEU A 42 2.82 1.42 -1.92
CA LEU A 42 1.41 1.83 -1.98
C LEU A 42 1.24 3.20 -2.63
N VAL A 43 2.17 4.14 -2.47
CA VAL A 43 2.20 5.40 -3.22
C VAL A 43 2.26 5.12 -4.73
N LYS A 44 3.12 4.19 -5.19
CA LYS A 44 3.20 3.79 -6.60
C LYS A 44 1.93 3.07 -7.09
N VAL A 45 1.29 2.29 -6.23
CA VAL A 45 -0.01 1.66 -6.55
C VAL A 45 -1.09 2.73 -6.71
N GLY A 46 -1.15 3.71 -5.80
CA GLY A 46 -2.10 4.82 -5.86
C GLY A 46 -1.99 5.64 -7.14
N THR A 47 -0.76 5.90 -7.62
CA THR A 47 -0.57 6.61 -8.90
C THR A 47 -1.08 5.83 -10.12
N HIS A 48 -1.20 4.50 -10.01
CA HIS A 48 -1.70 3.61 -11.05
C HIS A 48 -3.06 2.98 -10.72
N TRP A 49 -3.80 3.53 -9.75
CA TRP A 49 -4.98 2.90 -9.16
C TRP A 49 -6.06 2.53 -10.18
N ARG A 50 -6.31 3.39 -11.19
CA ARG A 50 -7.26 3.11 -12.28
C ARG A 50 -6.97 1.82 -13.05
N ARG A 51 -5.71 1.36 -13.09
CA ARG A 51 -5.32 0.09 -13.72
C ARG A 51 -5.46 -1.10 -12.77
N VAL A 52 -5.43 -0.85 -11.47
CA VAL A 52 -5.51 -1.87 -10.42
C VAL A 52 -6.96 -2.17 -10.05
N GLU A 53 -7.83 -1.15 -10.12
CA GLU A 53 -9.28 -1.23 -9.88
C GLU A 53 -10.05 -1.77 -11.11
N SER A 54 -9.47 -1.64 -12.32
CA SER A 54 -10.06 -2.15 -13.57
C SER A 54 -9.97 -3.66 -13.69
#